data_AF-A0A9E0YH78-F1
#
_entry.id   AF-A0A9E0YH78-F1
#
_cell.length_a   1.000
_cell.length_b   1.000
_cell.length_c   1.000
_cell.angle_alpha   90.00
_cell.angle_beta   90.00
_cell.angle_gamma   90.00
#
_symmetry.space_group_name_H-M   'P 1'
#
loop_
_entity.id
_entity.type
_entity.pdbx_description
1 polymer ?
#
loop_
_entity_poly.entity_id
_entity_poly.type
_entity_poly.pdbx_seq_one_letter_code
_entity_poly.pdbx_strand_id
1 'polypeptide(L)'
;GHHDHLPGSMTYEIHATDYQAPQALENMARDHFALMKTGPCLTHAFREAVFALAHIEDLLLAGHKTARPSKIKEVLCRVMDDNPGHWRSHHSAGSASDWTVLFGYLDRVRYYWARPEVKDALARLLSNLDGRIPPPLISQYLPKQYREVSEGLITPEPARLIRSKIRDALFPYASACGLTST
;
A
#
# COMPACT_ATOMS: atom_id res chain seq x y z
N GLY A 1 -0.48 -27.67 23.57
CA GLY A 1 0.89 -27.23 23.24
C GLY A 1 1.38 -26.24 24.29
N HIS A 2 2.63 -25.75 24.19
CA HIS A 2 3.21 -24.79 25.15
C HIS A 2 2.41 -23.48 25.33
N HIS A 3 1.38 -23.23 24.52
CA HIS A 3 0.50 -22.06 24.57
C HIS A 3 -0.84 -22.28 25.27
N ASP A 4 -1.18 -23.52 25.69
CA ASP A 4 -2.54 -23.82 26.18
C ASP A 4 -2.86 -23.15 27.53
N HIS A 5 -1.84 -22.80 28.31
CA HIS A 5 -2.00 -22.25 29.67
C HIS A 5 -1.00 -21.12 29.95
N LEU A 6 -1.30 -19.92 29.46
CA LEU A 6 -0.68 -18.71 29.99
C LEU A 6 -1.24 -18.40 31.39
N PRO A 7 -0.40 -18.13 32.40
CA PRO A 7 -0.89 -17.75 33.71
C PRO A 7 -1.68 -16.43 33.66
N GLY A 8 -2.91 -16.42 34.18
CA GLY A 8 -3.73 -15.21 34.31
C GLY A 8 -4.20 -14.62 32.97
N SER A 9 -4.27 -13.29 32.86
CA SER A 9 -4.71 -12.57 31.66
C SER A 9 -3.58 -12.23 30.69
N MET A 10 -2.49 -13.00 30.68
CA MET A 10 -1.33 -12.73 29.82
C MET A 10 -1.62 -13.11 28.36
N THR A 11 -1.12 -12.27 27.44
CA THR A 11 -1.18 -12.48 25.99
C THR A 11 0.18 -12.16 25.38
N TYR A 12 0.45 -12.67 24.19
CA TYR A 12 1.62 -12.28 23.41
C TYR A 12 1.35 -11.10 22.48
N GLU A 13 2.37 -10.28 22.30
CA GLU A 13 2.49 -9.32 21.20
C GLU A 13 3.50 -9.85 20.20
N ILE A 14 3.14 -9.81 18.92
CA ILE A 14 4.00 -10.25 17.83
C ILE A 14 4.27 -9.10 16.85
N HIS A 15 5.54 -8.97 16.47
CA HIS A 15 6.02 -7.97 15.54
C HIS A 15 6.25 -8.59 14.15
N ALA A 16 6.18 -7.76 13.11
CA ALA A 16 6.47 -8.15 11.72
C ALA A 16 5.56 -9.27 11.21
N THR A 17 4.28 -9.20 11.54
CA THR A 17 3.24 -10.10 10.97
C THR A 17 2.86 -9.73 9.54
N ASP A 18 3.49 -8.71 8.97
CA ASP A 18 3.29 -8.27 7.59
C ASP A 18 3.38 -9.42 6.58
N TYR A 19 2.48 -9.42 5.61
CA TYR A 19 2.44 -10.36 4.48
C TYR A 19 2.18 -11.84 4.84
N GLN A 20 1.84 -12.16 6.08
CA GLN A 20 1.44 -13.51 6.48
C GLN A 20 0.14 -13.92 5.77
N ALA A 21 0.02 -15.22 5.47
CA ALA A 21 -1.22 -15.76 4.93
C ALA A 21 -2.37 -15.57 5.94
N PRO A 22 -3.63 -15.34 5.50
CA PRO A 22 -4.77 -15.18 6.42
C PRO A 22 -4.89 -16.32 7.44
N GLN A 23 -4.70 -17.58 7.00
CA GLN A 23 -4.73 -18.74 7.90
C GLN A 23 -3.64 -18.68 8.99
N ALA A 24 -2.47 -18.13 8.68
CA ALA A 24 -1.40 -17.97 9.66
C ALA A 24 -1.76 -16.90 10.70
N LEU A 25 -2.40 -15.79 10.29
CA LEU A 25 -2.91 -14.77 11.21
C LEU A 25 -4.02 -15.32 12.12
N GLU A 26 -4.93 -16.13 11.57
CA GLU A 26 -5.95 -16.83 12.37
C GLU A 26 -5.34 -17.80 13.38
N ASN A 27 -4.30 -18.54 12.98
CA ASN A 27 -3.59 -19.43 13.87
C ASN A 27 -2.87 -18.64 14.98
N MET A 28 -2.24 -17.51 14.65
CA MET A 28 -1.63 -16.61 15.65
C MET A 28 -2.67 -16.13 16.67
N ALA A 29 -3.84 -15.68 16.21
CA ALA A 29 -4.91 -15.26 17.11
C ALA A 29 -5.40 -16.41 18.01
N ARG A 30 -5.56 -17.62 17.47
CA ARG A 30 -5.95 -18.83 18.22
C ARG A 30 -4.89 -19.21 19.26
N ASP A 31 -3.62 -19.02 18.94
CA ASP A 31 -2.48 -19.38 19.80
C ASP A 31 -2.09 -18.26 20.79
N HIS A 32 -3.04 -17.36 21.11
CA HIS A 32 -2.90 -16.29 22.09
C HIS A 32 -1.89 -15.16 21.74
N PHE A 33 -1.62 -14.93 20.46
CA PHE A 33 -0.95 -13.71 19.98
C PHE A 33 -1.99 -12.61 19.70
N ALA A 34 -2.61 -12.06 20.76
CA ALA A 34 -3.72 -11.11 20.61
C ALA A 34 -3.33 -9.74 20.04
N LEU A 35 -2.05 -9.37 20.06
CA LEU A 35 -1.56 -8.10 19.52
C LEU A 35 -0.65 -8.34 18.31
N MET A 36 -1.20 -8.22 17.11
CA MET A 36 -0.48 -8.37 15.83
C MET A 36 -0.09 -7.00 15.27
N LYS A 37 1.20 -6.65 15.34
CA LYS A 37 1.71 -5.38 14.79
C LYS A 37 1.94 -5.49 13.29
N THR A 38 1.20 -4.67 12.54
CA THR A 38 1.36 -4.47 11.10
C THR A 38 1.83 -3.04 10.78
N GLY A 39 2.60 -2.88 9.70
CA GLY A 39 3.02 -1.58 9.20
C GLY A 39 3.36 -1.63 7.72
N PRO A 40 4.54 -2.20 7.34
CA PRO A 40 4.98 -2.32 5.95
C PRO A 40 3.91 -2.79 4.96
N CYS A 41 3.06 -3.78 5.28
CA CYS A 41 2.08 -4.26 4.30
C CYS A 41 0.99 -3.21 3.99
N LEU A 42 0.68 -2.30 4.93
CA LEU A 42 -0.29 -1.22 4.72
C LEU A 42 0.29 -0.13 3.80
N THR A 43 1.53 0.31 4.07
CA THR A 43 2.20 1.32 3.25
C THR A 43 2.67 0.78 1.90
N HIS A 44 2.95 -0.52 1.81
CA HIS A 44 3.19 -1.22 0.54
C HIS A 44 1.92 -1.28 -0.33
N ALA A 45 0.77 -1.60 0.26
CA ALA A 45 -0.53 -1.56 -0.43
C ALA A 45 -0.91 -0.15 -0.90
N PHE A 46 -0.62 0.87 -0.08
CA PHE A 46 -0.73 2.28 -0.49
C PHE A 46 0.15 2.57 -1.71
N ARG A 47 1.42 2.16 -1.69
CA ARG A 47 2.36 2.34 -2.81
C ARG A 47 1.88 1.62 -4.07
N GLU A 48 1.34 0.39 -3.96
CA GLU A 48 0.73 -0.31 -5.10
C GLU A 48 -0.38 0.52 -5.74
N ALA A 49 -1.30 1.06 -4.95
CA ALA A 49 -2.39 1.88 -5.47
C ALA A 49 -1.87 3.16 -6.13
N VAL A 50 -0.92 3.86 -5.49
CA VAL A 50 -0.32 5.08 -6.08
C VAL A 50 0.37 4.78 -7.40
N PHE A 51 1.10 3.66 -7.51
CA PHE A 51 1.82 3.31 -8.74
C PHE A 51 0.88 2.88 -9.85
N ALA A 52 -0.19 2.15 -9.53
CA ALA A 52 -1.26 1.85 -10.48
C ALA A 52 -1.89 3.14 -11.02
N LEU A 53 -2.24 4.07 -10.13
CA LEU A 53 -2.80 5.38 -10.51
C LEU A 53 -1.81 6.22 -11.33
N ALA A 54 -0.53 6.22 -10.99
CA ALA A 54 0.50 6.93 -11.76
C ALA A 54 0.59 6.42 -13.20
N HIS A 55 0.48 5.10 -13.40
CA HIS A 55 0.47 4.54 -14.74
C HIS A 55 -0.82 4.88 -15.50
N ILE A 56 -1.96 4.92 -14.81
CA ILE A 56 -3.22 5.41 -15.40
C ILE A 56 -3.10 6.88 -15.80
N GLU A 57 -2.50 7.72 -14.96
CA GLU A 57 -2.22 9.13 -15.27
C GLU A 57 -1.38 9.26 -16.54
N ASP A 58 -0.29 8.49 -16.64
CA ASP A 58 0.57 8.52 -17.83
C ASP A 58 -0.21 8.16 -19.12
N LEU A 59 -1.11 7.17 -19.05
CA LEU A 59 -1.96 6.80 -20.19
C LEU A 59 -2.98 7.88 -20.55
N LEU A 60 -3.65 8.46 -19.55
CA LEU A 60 -4.69 9.46 -19.78
C LEU A 60 -4.14 10.82 -20.21
N LEU A 61 -2.91 11.14 -19.82
CA LEU A 61 -2.24 12.40 -20.19
C LEU A 61 -1.36 12.25 -21.43
N ALA A 62 -1.21 11.04 -21.99
CA ALA A 62 -0.42 10.80 -23.19
C ALA A 62 -0.91 11.68 -24.35
N GLY A 63 0.01 12.42 -24.98
CA GLY A 63 -0.31 13.30 -26.12
C GLY A 63 -0.89 14.67 -25.77
N HIS A 64 -1.22 14.93 -24.50
CA HIS A 64 -1.67 16.26 -24.06
C HIS A 64 -0.48 17.19 -23.81
N LYS A 65 -0.13 18.03 -24.80
CA LYS A 65 1.05 18.92 -24.75
C LYS A 65 1.10 19.89 -23.57
N THR A 66 -0.05 20.25 -23.00
CA THR A 66 -0.16 21.16 -21.85
C THR A 66 -0.32 20.44 -20.52
N ALA A 67 -0.47 19.11 -20.53
CA ALA A 67 -0.64 18.33 -19.33
C ALA A 67 0.62 18.36 -18.47
N ARG A 68 0.42 18.40 -17.15
CA ARG A 68 1.48 18.36 -16.16
C ARG A 68 1.32 17.07 -15.34
N PRO A 69 1.93 15.94 -15.76
CA PRO A 69 1.85 14.70 -14.99
C PRO A 69 2.53 14.86 -13.62
N SER A 70 2.09 14.08 -12.65
CA SER A 70 2.68 14.08 -11.30
C SER A 70 4.14 13.65 -11.29
N LYS A 71 4.47 12.66 -12.14
CA LYS A 71 5.76 11.95 -12.13
C LYS A 71 6.16 11.46 -10.74
N ILE A 72 5.17 11.00 -9.97
CA ILE A 72 5.34 10.61 -8.56
C ILE A 72 6.43 9.56 -8.37
N LYS A 73 6.57 8.61 -9.31
CA LYS A 73 7.58 7.54 -9.22
C LYS A 73 8.99 8.12 -9.39
N GLU A 74 9.18 8.98 -10.37
CA GLU A 74 10.45 9.66 -10.64
C GLU A 74 10.82 10.61 -9.50
N VAL A 75 9.84 11.36 -8.98
CA VAL A 75 10.01 12.23 -7.81
C VAL A 75 10.43 11.40 -6.59
N LEU A 76 9.78 10.26 -6.33
CA LEU A 76 10.17 9.34 -5.26
C LEU A 76 11.61 8.84 -5.42
N CYS A 77 11.96 8.29 -6.59
CA CYS A 77 13.30 7.77 -6.85
C CYS A 77 14.37 8.85 -6.62
N ARG A 78 14.16 10.05 -7.18
CA ARG A 78 15.07 11.19 -6.99
C ARG A 78 15.23 11.55 -5.51
N VAL A 79 14.12 11.75 -4.80
CA VAL A 79 14.16 12.13 -3.37
C VAL A 79 14.81 11.04 -2.52
N MET A 80 14.60 9.77 -2.86
CA MET A 80 15.24 8.63 -2.21
C MET A 80 16.74 8.56 -2.50
N ASP A 81 17.17 8.84 -3.73
CA ASP A 81 18.59 8.88 -4.10
C ASP A 81 19.32 10.09 -3.47
N ASP A 82 18.66 11.25 -3.40
CA ASP A 82 19.18 12.45 -2.74
C ASP A 82 19.28 12.27 -1.22
N ASN A 83 18.45 11.40 -0.63
CA ASN A 83 18.39 11.15 0.81
C ASN A 83 18.46 9.64 1.12
N PRO A 84 19.57 8.94 0.84
CA PRO A 84 19.61 7.48 0.81
C PRO A 84 19.60 6.79 2.19
N GLY A 85 19.64 7.57 3.28
CA GLY A 85 19.83 7.08 4.64
C GLY A 85 18.79 6.07 5.14
N HIS A 86 17.57 6.08 4.59
CA HIS A 86 16.55 5.10 4.99
C HIS A 86 16.58 3.79 4.18
N TRP A 87 17.30 3.68 3.05
CA TRP A 87 17.23 2.47 2.22
C TRP A 87 18.61 1.87 1.88
N ARG A 88 19.67 2.67 1.74
CA ARG A 88 20.96 2.18 1.19
C ARG A 88 21.61 1.07 2.01
N SER A 89 21.47 1.05 3.33
CA SER A 89 22.00 -0.05 4.17
C SER A 89 21.21 -1.36 4.06
N HIS A 90 20.02 -1.33 3.46
CA HIS A 90 19.11 -2.48 3.35
C HIS A 90 19.15 -3.16 1.98
N HIS A 91 19.78 -2.52 0.98
CA HIS A 91 19.80 -2.99 -0.40
C HIS A 91 21.19 -2.81 -1.00
N SER A 92 21.65 -3.79 -1.77
CA SER A 92 22.90 -3.68 -2.54
C SER A 92 22.76 -2.83 -3.81
N ALA A 93 21.60 -2.22 -4.03
CA ALA A 93 21.29 -1.43 -5.22
C ALA A 93 22.03 -0.08 -5.24
N GLY A 94 22.42 0.35 -6.44
CA GLY A 94 23.08 1.64 -6.66
C GLY A 94 22.13 2.84 -6.72
N SER A 95 20.84 2.62 -6.96
CA SER A 95 19.81 3.65 -7.07
C SER A 95 18.47 3.14 -6.53
N ALA A 96 17.65 4.09 -6.05
CA ALA A 96 16.29 3.86 -5.59
C ALA A 96 15.32 3.44 -6.70
N SER A 97 15.67 3.61 -7.98
CA SER A 97 14.86 3.08 -9.09
C SER A 97 14.95 1.56 -9.24
N ASP A 98 15.90 0.91 -8.55
CA ASP A 98 16.01 -0.54 -8.52
C ASP A 98 14.74 -1.17 -7.94
N TRP A 99 14.32 -2.29 -8.53
CA TRP A 99 13.07 -2.93 -8.14
C TRP A 99 13.09 -3.43 -6.69
N THR A 100 14.26 -3.86 -6.18
CA THR A 100 14.40 -4.33 -4.81
C THR A 100 14.15 -3.21 -3.80
N VAL A 101 14.49 -1.97 -4.15
CA VAL A 101 14.30 -0.79 -3.30
C VAL A 101 12.87 -0.29 -3.38
N LEU A 102 12.36 -0.09 -4.60
CA LEU A 102 11.08 0.59 -4.81
C LEU A 102 9.86 -0.34 -4.62
N PHE A 103 10.03 -1.64 -4.84
CA PHE A 103 8.94 -2.64 -4.77
C PHE A 103 9.14 -3.68 -3.66
N GLY A 104 10.32 -3.73 -3.03
CA GLY A 104 10.65 -4.74 -2.03
C GLY A 104 9.81 -4.65 -0.76
N TYR A 105 9.59 -5.80 -0.11
CA TYR A 105 8.74 -5.92 1.08
C TYR A 105 9.28 -5.22 2.33
N LEU A 106 10.56 -4.85 2.34
CA LEU A 106 11.12 -3.97 3.38
C LEU A 106 10.46 -2.59 3.37
N ASP A 107 9.81 -2.20 2.26
CA ASP A 107 8.99 -1.01 2.08
C ASP A 107 9.67 0.27 2.57
N ARG A 108 10.96 0.42 2.23
CA ARG A 108 11.78 1.56 2.68
C ARG A 108 11.31 2.88 2.06
N VAL A 109 10.57 2.82 0.95
CA VAL A 109 9.88 3.97 0.35
C VAL A 109 8.95 4.68 1.34
N ARG A 110 8.42 4.00 2.37
CA ARG A 110 7.47 4.58 3.32
C ARG A 110 7.97 5.83 4.05
N TYR A 111 9.29 5.93 4.25
CA TYR A 111 9.92 7.07 4.93
C TYR A 111 9.93 8.35 4.10
N TYR A 112 9.56 8.27 2.82
CA TYR A 112 9.66 9.39 1.87
C TYR A 112 8.30 10.01 1.51
N TRP A 113 7.17 9.35 1.80
CA TRP A 113 5.83 9.87 1.49
C TRP A 113 5.51 11.23 2.14
N ALA A 114 6.11 11.52 3.28
CA ALA A 114 5.91 12.78 3.99
C ALA A 114 6.80 13.93 3.47
N ARG A 115 7.74 13.66 2.56
CA ARG A 115 8.62 14.69 1.98
C ARG A 115 7.77 15.66 1.13
N PRO A 116 7.98 16.98 1.25
CA PRO A 116 7.15 17.98 0.55
C PRO A 116 6.99 17.70 -0.95
N GLU A 117 8.08 17.38 -1.63
CA GLU A 117 8.13 17.11 -3.07
C GLU A 117 7.26 15.91 -3.44
N VAL A 118 7.28 14.86 -2.61
CA VAL A 118 6.49 13.63 -2.80
C VAL A 118 5.01 13.90 -2.50
N LYS A 119 4.71 14.68 -1.46
CA LYS A 119 3.34 15.10 -1.15
C LYS A 119 2.73 15.94 -2.28
N ASP A 120 3.50 16.86 -2.85
CA ASP A 120 3.04 17.73 -3.94
C ASP A 120 2.80 16.92 -5.23
N ALA A 121 3.70 15.98 -5.53
CA ALA A 121 3.50 15.07 -6.66
C ALA A 121 2.28 14.17 -6.45
N LEU A 122 2.08 13.63 -5.24
CA LEU A 122 0.89 12.83 -4.93
C LEU A 122 -0.39 13.65 -5.04
N ALA A 123 -0.42 14.88 -4.51
CA ALA A 123 -1.56 15.76 -4.63
C ALA A 123 -1.90 16.06 -6.10
N ARG A 124 -0.87 16.30 -6.93
CA ARG A 124 -1.04 16.47 -8.38
C ARG A 124 -1.61 15.23 -9.06
N LEU A 125 -1.11 14.03 -8.70
CA LEU A 125 -1.63 12.77 -9.22
C LEU A 125 -3.13 12.63 -8.94
N LEU A 126 -3.52 12.83 -7.68
CA LEU A 126 -4.93 12.71 -7.27
C LEU A 126 -5.80 13.76 -7.99
N SER A 127 -5.32 14.99 -8.13
CA SER A 127 -6.02 16.06 -8.85
C SER A 127 -6.16 15.79 -10.35
N ASN A 128 -5.13 15.26 -11.00
CA ASN A 128 -5.17 14.94 -12.43
C ASN A 128 -6.18 13.84 -12.77
N LEU A 129 -6.42 12.93 -11.82
CA LEU A 129 -7.32 11.79 -11.96
C LEU A 129 -8.71 12.00 -11.36
N ASP A 130 -8.99 13.15 -10.75
CA ASP A 130 -10.26 13.43 -10.08
C ASP A 130 -11.44 13.33 -11.06
N GLY A 131 -12.36 12.40 -10.80
CA GLY A 131 -13.54 12.13 -11.63
C GLY A 131 -13.28 11.58 -13.04
N ARG A 132 -12.05 11.16 -13.36
CA ARG A 132 -11.63 10.89 -14.76
C ARG A 132 -11.19 9.48 -15.07
N ILE A 133 -11.25 8.54 -14.12
CA ILE A 133 -10.69 7.21 -14.33
C ILE A 133 -11.69 6.31 -15.09
N PRO A 134 -11.41 5.90 -16.34
CA PRO A 134 -12.27 4.98 -17.06
C PRO A 134 -12.30 3.60 -16.37
N PRO A 135 -13.47 2.95 -16.24
CA PRO A 135 -13.58 1.65 -15.57
C PRO A 135 -12.64 0.55 -16.11
N PRO A 136 -12.36 0.44 -17.43
CA PRO A 136 -11.41 -0.55 -17.94
C PRO A 136 -9.99 -0.38 -17.39
N LEU A 137 -9.55 0.87 -17.15
CA LEU A 137 -8.24 1.12 -16.54
C LEU A 137 -8.22 0.73 -15.06
N ILE A 138 -9.32 0.96 -14.33
CA ILE A 138 -9.45 0.44 -12.95
C ILE A 138 -9.40 -1.09 -12.97
N SER A 139 -10.12 -1.75 -13.87
CA SER A 139 -10.11 -3.21 -14.00
C SER A 139 -8.70 -3.76 -14.28
N GLN A 140 -7.93 -3.09 -15.14
CA GLN A 140 -6.59 -3.53 -15.52
C GLN A 140 -5.57 -3.40 -14.38
N TYR A 141 -5.58 -2.29 -13.63
CA TYR A 141 -4.53 -1.97 -12.65
C TYR A 141 -4.95 -2.18 -11.19
N LEU A 142 -6.26 -2.18 -10.91
CA LEU A 142 -6.85 -2.32 -9.57
C LEU A 142 -8.08 -3.26 -9.63
N PRO A 143 -7.92 -4.53 -10.04
CA PRO A 143 -9.05 -5.43 -10.35
C PRO A 143 -9.98 -5.73 -9.18
N LYS A 144 -9.46 -5.74 -7.93
CA LYS A 144 -10.31 -5.89 -6.74
C LYS A 144 -11.19 -4.66 -6.53
N GLN A 145 -10.58 -3.47 -6.61
CA GLN A 145 -11.28 -2.19 -6.46
C GLN A 145 -12.29 -1.98 -7.60
N TYR A 146 -12.00 -2.45 -8.82
CA TYR A 146 -12.96 -2.43 -9.92
C TYR A 146 -14.24 -3.19 -9.60
N ARG A 147 -14.15 -4.37 -8.97
CA ARG A 147 -15.33 -5.12 -8.52
C ARG A 147 -16.15 -4.30 -7.54
N GLU A 148 -15.51 -3.73 -6.52
CA GLU A 148 -16.19 -2.85 -5.55
C GLU A 148 -16.85 -1.63 -6.21
N VAL A 149 -16.20 -1.02 -7.21
CA VAL A 149 -16.79 0.09 -8.00
C VAL A 149 -18.01 -0.40 -8.78
N SER A 150 -17.92 -1.56 -9.45
CA SER A 150 -19.00 -2.11 -10.27
C SER A 150 -20.23 -2.52 -9.45
N GLU A 151 -20.01 -2.88 -8.18
CA GLU A 151 -21.04 -3.22 -7.19
C GLU A 151 -21.57 -1.97 -6.46
N GLY A 152 -21.03 -0.78 -6.74
CA GLY A 152 -21.44 0.47 -6.08
C GLY A 152 -20.97 0.61 -4.63
N LEU A 153 -20.04 -0.22 -4.17
CA LEU A 153 -19.49 -0.20 -2.81
C LEU A 153 -18.52 0.97 -2.57
N ILE A 154 -17.83 1.42 -3.63
CA ILE A 154 -16.96 2.60 -3.61
C ILE A 154 -17.13 3.44 -4.89
N THR A 155 -16.85 4.73 -4.80
CA THR A 155 -16.75 5.60 -6.00
C THR A 155 -15.37 5.43 -6.66
N PRO A 156 -15.25 5.61 -8.00
CA PRO A 156 -13.98 5.48 -8.74
C PRO A 156 -13.04 6.68 -8.53
N GLU A 157 -13.08 7.31 -7.37
CA GLU A 157 -12.17 8.40 -7.00
C GLU A 157 -10.80 7.84 -6.62
N PRO A 158 -9.68 8.48 -7.03
CA PRO A 158 -8.32 8.04 -6.71
C PRO A 158 -8.11 7.75 -5.22
N ALA A 159 -8.59 8.65 -4.35
CA ALA A 159 -8.47 8.50 -2.90
C ALA A 159 -9.27 7.32 -2.34
N ARG A 160 -10.43 6.99 -2.93
CA ARG A 160 -11.26 5.85 -2.52
C ARG A 160 -10.65 4.53 -2.95
N LEU A 161 -10.09 4.48 -4.16
CA LEU A 161 -9.34 3.33 -4.67
C LEU A 161 -8.12 3.01 -3.78
N ILE A 162 -7.36 4.04 -3.38
CA ILE A 162 -6.23 3.89 -2.44
C ILE A 162 -6.69 3.33 -1.09
N ARG A 163 -7.75 3.92 -0.51
CA ARG A 163 -8.29 3.48 0.79
C ARG A 163 -8.80 2.04 0.74
N SER A 164 -9.47 1.65 -0.34
CA SER A 164 -9.90 0.27 -0.56
C SER A 164 -8.70 -0.68 -0.62
N LYS A 165 -7.65 -0.34 -1.38
CA LYS A 165 -6.44 -1.16 -1.47
C LYS A 165 -5.73 -1.34 -0.11
N ILE A 166 -5.72 -0.31 0.74
CA ILE A 166 -5.20 -0.44 2.12
C ILE A 166 -6.11 -1.35 2.96
N ARG A 167 -7.43 -1.23 2.80
CA ARG A 167 -8.41 -2.07 3.49
C ARG A 167 -8.22 -3.55 3.16
N ASP A 168 -7.92 -3.88 1.90
CA ASP A 168 -7.59 -5.24 1.48
C ASP A 168 -6.41 -5.83 2.28
N ALA A 169 -5.39 -5.01 2.57
CA ALA A 169 -4.23 -5.44 3.35
C ALA A 169 -4.51 -5.53 4.85
N LEU A 170 -5.45 -4.73 5.36
CA LEU A 170 -5.88 -4.76 6.76
C LEU A 170 -6.86 -5.90 7.05
N PHE A 171 -7.67 -6.29 6.06
CA PHE A 171 -8.78 -7.22 6.24
C PHE A 171 -8.39 -8.56 6.85
N PRO A 172 -7.29 -9.24 6.45
CA PRO A 172 -6.87 -10.49 7.08
C PRO A 172 -6.62 -10.37 8.58
N TYR A 173 -6.09 -9.23 9.05
CA TYR A 173 -5.88 -8.97 10.48
C TYR A 173 -7.20 -8.75 11.20
N ALA A 174 -8.09 -7.95 10.61
CA ALA A 174 -9.41 -7.72 11.19
C ALA A 174 -10.19 -9.04 11.32
N SER A 175 -10.16 -9.89 10.28
CA SER A 175 -10.77 -11.21 10.29
C SER A 175 -10.17 -12.13 11.35
N ALA A 176 -8.84 -12.17 11.47
CA ALA A 176 -8.16 -12.96 12.50
C ALA A 176 -8.50 -12.48 13.93
N CYS A 177 -8.77 -11.19 14.11
CA CYS A 177 -9.22 -10.61 15.37
C CYS A 177 -10.75 -10.73 15.62
N GLY A 178 -11.48 -11.47 14.78
CA GLY A 178 -12.91 -11.75 14.98
C GLY A 178 -13.86 -10.71 14.36
N LEU A 179 -13.38 -9.81 13.51
CA LEU A 179 -14.25 -8.96 12.68
C LEU A 179 -14.79 -9.81 11.53
N THR A 180 -16.05 -10.24 11.61
CA THR A 180 -16.72 -10.94 10.52
C THR A 180 -17.21 -9.94 9.48
N SER A 181 -16.99 -10.22 8.19
CA SER A 181 -17.67 -9.49 7.12
C SER A 181 -19.18 -9.69 7.26
N THR A 182 -19.90 -8.63 7.59
CA THR A 182 -21.35 -8.54 7.41
C THR A 182 -21.70 -8.36 5.94
#